data_AF-A0A1F5S086-F1
#
_entry.id   AF-A0A1F5S086-F1
#
_cell.length_a   1.000
_cell.length_b   1.000
_cell.length_c   1.000
_cell.angle_alpha   90.00
_cell.angle_beta   90.00
_cell.angle_gamma   90.00
#
_symmetry.space_group_name_H-M   'P 1'
#
loop_
_entity.id
_entity.type
_entity.pdbx_description
1 polymer ?
#
loop_
_entity_poly.entity_id
_entity_poly.type
_entity_poly.pdbx_seq_one_letter_code
_entity_poly.pdbx_strand_id
1 'polypeptide(L)'
;MFHYSSQFVVCPQCGGTGKINKLTCNNCGGISLGTFIKNDFLYWGYDLAPAKIIVRQSQLIFDYALDAIFLILGAGGILSLGWWLYQNAAAAGYQVYFGALVGFWGVKDNLILYFWLGLLLLFFSWYRFQRRKEKHPPVKLLTYRQQAWLNQQPQIIPNNWRELKSFPAKVNVASRYRYELLQLLEKAYALATQFRHPELIPAHLMLTIVSEYSENNKNIELKKASAILARLGVYRGKIGPKLEQALQKIFPVNDGPDTTPILSKELKQALIESYVQARDNGHYYIEMSDLISPLISAGRLLRETLAELGIRPEQIQHSAQWLLLNDRYARREIDRQKNKKANWQSKLAMTTTAVATPILNHFCLDLTRQPLTAGRPIFVDREAELGELFKAFSEGKRQIILTGENGAGKKSLINHLAEQIAADEVPACLKNRRLLRLDLNKIKNEASGIDWEKKLLVILQELTKTNGILVVVDGPEELKIILNKYGGKFYLLAAADQKLAGAHNIELSEPTNSALIQMLASNAVRFEHEYKVTFNYEALLVTAQAAKNYPSGEALPGKAVRLLNIVAQSYASAADRTVNADAAAKVIAGEVGVPYTKILKEMNN
;
A
#
# COMPACT_ATOMS: atom_id res chain seq x y z
N MET A 1 -0.70 -13.07 -2.53
CA MET A 1 0.01 -12.25 -3.54
C MET A 1 0.26 -13.06 -4.81
N PHE A 2 -0.10 -12.53 -6.00
CA PHE A 2 0.17 -13.20 -7.28
C PHE A 2 1.62 -12.96 -7.69
N HIS A 3 2.50 -13.93 -7.45
CA HIS A 3 3.82 -13.96 -8.08
C HIS A 3 3.65 -14.24 -9.58
N TYR A 4 3.38 -13.19 -10.36
CA TYR A 4 3.67 -13.26 -11.78
C TYR A 4 5.19 -13.27 -11.92
N SER A 5 5.80 -14.45 -12.00
CA SER A 5 7.12 -14.59 -12.62
C SER A 5 6.95 -14.24 -14.09
N SER A 6 6.89 -12.95 -14.36
CA SER A 6 6.53 -12.44 -15.68
C SER A 6 7.69 -12.82 -16.61
N GLN A 7 7.42 -13.69 -17.59
CA GLN A 7 8.45 -14.12 -18.52
C GLN A 7 8.96 -12.90 -19.28
N PHE A 8 10.23 -12.55 -19.03
CA PHE A 8 10.85 -11.43 -19.71
C PHE A 8 11.17 -11.78 -21.15
N VAL A 9 10.68 -10.95 -22.07
CA VAL A 9 11.08 -11.00 -23.47
C VAL A 9 12.34 -10.18 -23.61
N VAL A 10 13.44 -10.84 -24.00
CA VAL A 10 14.76 -10.22 -24.19
C VAL A 10 15.07 -10.13 -25.68
N CYS A 11 15.67 -9.02 -26.11
CA CYS A 11 16.11 -8.88 -27.49
C CYS A 11 17.31 -9.82 -27.76
N PRO A 12 17.20 -10.75 -28.73
CA PRO A 12 18.28 -11.71 -29.01
C PRO A 12 19.53 -11.03 -29.57
N GLN A 13 19.39 -9.89 -30.27
CA GLN A 13 20.53 -9.21 -30.90
C GLN A 13 21.40 -8.41 -29.93
N CYS A 14 20.81 -7.80 -28.90
CA CYS A 14 21.56 -6.99 -27.93
C CYS A 14 21.64 -7.64 -26.54
N GLY A 15 21.11 -8.85 -26.37
CA GLY A 15 21.11 -9.56 -25.08
C GLY A 15 20.37 -8.85 -23.95
N GLY A 16 19.56 -7.82 -24.25
CA GLY A 16 18.86 -7.01 -23.24
C GLY A 16 19.57 -5.72 -22.82
N THR A 17 20.72 -5.36 -23.41
CA THR A 17 21.40 -4.08 -23.12
C THR A 17 20.74 -2.89 -23.83
N GLY A 18 20.15 -3.13 -25.00
CA GLY A 18 19.51 -2.10 -25.84
C GLY A 18 20.48 -1.34 -26.74
N LYS A 19 21.79 -1.60 -26.58
CA LYS A 19 22.85 -0.98 -27.35
C LYS A 19 23.76 -2.05 -27.96
N ILE A 20 24.25 -1.78 -29.17
CA ILE A 20 25.28 -2.57 -29.84
C ILE A 20 26.34 -1.57 -30.26
N ASN A 21 27.59 -1.76 -29.85
CA ASN A 21 28.71 -0.84 -30.15
C ASN A 21 28.38 0.64 -29.85
N LYS A 22 27.83 0.92 -28.65
CA LYS A 22 27.37 2.25 -28.19
C LYS A 22 26.18 2.87 -28.96
N LEU A 23 25.75 2.29 -30.08
CA LEU A 23 24.57 2.70 -30.86
C LEU A 23 23.30 1.99 -30.38
N THR A 24 22.14 2.59 -30.64
CA THR A 24 20.84 1.98 -30.34
C THR A 24 20.63 0.72 -31.19
N CYS A 25 20.17 -0.36 -30.58
CA CYS A 25 19.90 -1.59 -31.31
C CYS A 25 18.74 -1.39 -32.29
N ASN A 26 18.97 -1.64 -33.59
CA ASN A 26 17.97 -1.45 -34.64
C ASN A 26 16.75 -2.37 -34.49
N ASN A 27 16.95 -3.60 -34.01
CA ASN A 27 15.87 -4.59 -33.87
C ASN A 27 14.87 -4.23 -32.77
N CYS A 28 15.35 -3.84 -31.58
CA CYS A 28 14.46 -3.46 -30.48
C CYS A 28 14.21 -1.94 -30.37
N GLY A 29 14.91 -1.12 -31.14
CA GLY A 29 14.81 0.34 -31.07
C GLY A 29 15.21 0.93 -29.71
N GLY A 30 16.08 0.24 -28.96
CA GLY A 30 16.51 0.63 -27.61
C GLY A 30 15.64 0.13 -26.46
N ILE A 31 14.48 -0.51 -26.73
CA ILE A 31 13.59 -1.07 -25.70
C ILE A 31 14.28 -2.18 -24.90
N SER A 32 15.09 -2.99 -25.58
CA SER A 32 15.99 -4.02 -25.03
C SER A 32 15.34 -5.24 -24.38
N LEU A 33 14.51 -5.03 -23.35
CA LEU A 33 13.80 -6.07 -22.63
C LEU A 33 12.50 -5.51 -22.07
N GLY A 34 11.53 -6.39 -21.86
CA GLY A 34 10.28 -6.04 -21.22
C GLY A 34 9.48 -7.27 -20.84
N THR A 35 8.33 -7.03 -20.23
CA THR A 35 7.43 -8.09 -19.79
C THR A 35 5.99 -7.75 -20.13
N PHE A 36 5.19 -8.76 -20.39
CA PHE A 36 3.77 -8.59 -20.65
C PHE A 36 2.97 -8.75 -19.37
N ILE A 37 2.02 -7.85 -19.17
CA ILE A 37 0.96 -8.08 -18.20
C ILE A 37 -0.38 -7.88 -18.85
N LYS A 38 -1.07 -9.00 -19.09
CA LYS A 38 -2.30 -9.04 -19.89
C LYS A 38 -2.01 -8.34 -21.24
N ASN A 39 -2.71 -7.26 -21.56
CA ASN A 39 -2.55 -6.57 -22.83
C ASN A 39 -1.49 -5.47 -22.84
N ASP A 40 -0.86 -5.15 -21.71
CA ASP A 40 0.13 -4.08 -21.62
C ASP A 40 1.56 -4.64 -21.67
N PHE A 41 2.42 -4.09 -22.55
CA PHE A 41 3.85 -4.40 -22.61
C PHE A 41 4.64 -3.37 -21.81
N LEU A 42 5.28 -3.82 -20.73
CA LEU A 42 6.08 -2.98 -19.86
C LEU A 42 7.54 -2.96 -20.32
N TYR A 43 8.10 -1.77 -20.42
CA TYR A 43 9.52 -1.61 -20.75
C TYR A 43 10.16 -0.44 -19.99
N TRP A 44 11.48 -0.50 -19.87
CA TRP A 44 12.28 0.58 -19.30
C TRP A 44 12.71 1.57 -20.39
N GLY A 45 12.20 2.79 -20.33
CA GLY A 45 12.49 3.85 -21.29
C GLY A 45 13.13 5.09 -20.64
N TYR A 46 14.11 4.91 -19.76
CA TYR A 46 14.93 6.00 -19.20
C TYR A 46 16.35 5.94 -19.74
N ASP A 47 16.83 7.02 -20.33
CA ASP A 47 18.20 7.12 -20.80
C ASP A 47 19.10 7.66 -19.68
N LEU A 48 20.25 7.05 -19.43
CA LEU A 48 21.23 7.51 -18.43
C LEU A 48 22.46 8.17 -19.06
N ALA A 49 22.41 8.51 -20.35
CA ALA A 49 23.51 9.24 -21.00
C ALA A 49 23.83 10.56 -20.26
N PRO A 50 25.11 10.86 -19.95
CA PRO A 50 25.50 12.05 -19.18
C PRO A 50 24.94 13.36 -19.75
N ALA A 51 24.98 13.53 -21.07
CA ALA A 51 24.42 14.71 -21.74
C ALA A 51 22.92 14.89 -21.45
N LYS A 52 22.15 13.79 -21.45
CA LYS A 52 20.70 13.85 -21.16
C LYS A 52 20.42 14.05 -19.68
N ILE A 53 21.28 13.57 -18.78
CA ILE A 53 21.19 13.83 -17.35
C ILE A 53 21.37 15.33 -17.09
N ILE A 54 22.42 15.94 -17.65
CA ILE A 54 22.70 17.38 -17.51
C ILE A 54 21.53 18.21 -18.04
N VAL A 55 21.01 17.88 -19.24
CA VAL A 55 19.86 18.60 -19.82
C VAL A 55 18.62 18.51 -18.94
N ARG A 56 18.34 17.34 -18.32
CA ARG A 56 17.20 17.20 -17.40
C ARG A 56 17.39 18.01 -16.13
N GLN A 57 18.58 17.94 -15.54
CA GLN A 57 18.89 18.68 -14.31
C GLN A 57 18.83 20.19 -14.54
N SER A 58 19.36 20.68 -15.68
CA SER A 58 19.28 22.09 -16.04
C SER A 58 17.85 22.55 -16.32
N GLN A 59 17.05 21.74 -17.03
CA GLN A 59 15.62 22.02 -17.24
C GLN A 59 14.87 22.14 -15.92
N LEU A 60 15.16 21.30 -14.92
CA LEU A 60 14.51 21.36 -13.62
C LEU A 60 14.90 22.60 -12.82
N ILE A 61 16.18 22.94 -12.78
CA ILE A 61 16.66 24.16 -12.12
C ILE A 61 16.01 25.38 -12.76
N PHE A 62 16.00 25.43 -14.10
CA PHE A 62 15.37 26.50 -14.87
C PHE A 62 13.86 26.58 -14.62
N ASP A 63 13.20 25.42 -14.57
CA ASP A 63 11.79 25.28 -14.25
C ASP A 63 11.47 25.83 -12.85
N TYR A 64 12.26 25.50 -11.83
CA TYR A 64 12.07 26.03 -10.48
C TYR A 64 12.37 27.52 -10.37
N ALA A 65 13.44 27.99 -11.02
CA ALA A 65 13.80 29.40 -11.03
C ALA A 65 12.69 30.26 -11.65
N LEU A 66 12.14 29.83 -12.80
CA LEU A 66 11.02 30.54 -13.42
C LEU A 66 9.76 30.53 -12.56
N ASP A 67 9.41 29.40 -11.92
CA ASP A 67 8.26 29.37 -11.02
C ASP A 67 8.44 30.31 -9.82
N ALA A 68 9.64 30.36 -9.24
CA ALA A 68 9.96 31.25 -8.13
C ALA A 68 9.83 32.73 -8.56
N ILE A 69 10.35 33.08 -9.74
CA ILE A 69 10.22 34.42 -10.32
C ILE A 69 8.74 34.78 -10.51
N PHE A 70 7.93 33.89 -11.09
CA PHE A 70 6.50 34.13 -11.28
C PHE A 70 5.73 34.23 -9.97
N LEU A 71 6.10 33.46 -8.95
CA LEU A 71 5.50 33.57 -7.61
C LEU A 71 5.87 34.90 -6.92
N ILE A 72 7.12 35.36 -7.04
CA ILE A 72 7.57 36.63 -6.47
C ILE A 72 6.86 37.81 -7.15
N LEU A 73 6.86 37.86 -8.48
CA LEU A 73 6.16 38.89 -9.25
C LEU A 73 4.65 38.85 -9.01
N GLY A 74 4.09 37.64 -8.90
CA GLY A 74 2.70 37.40 -8.58
C GLY A 74 2.29 37.93 -7.20
N ALA A 75 3.08 37.62 -6.17
CA ALA A 75 2.89 38.14 -4.82
C ALA A 75 3.02 39.67 -4.78
N GLY A 76 3.97 40.24 -5.54
CA GLY A 76 4.12 41.67 -5.73
C GLY A 76 2.86 42.34 -6.29
N GLY A 77 2.18 41.71 -7.25
CA GLY A 77 0.90 42.20 -7.76
C GLY A 77 -0.24 42.15 -6.74
N ILE A 78 -0.29 41.13 -5.87
CA ILE A 78 -1.28 41.10 -4.77
C ILE A 78 -0.99 42.23 -3.77
N LEU A 79 0.28 42.45 -3.44
CA LEU A 79 0.70 43.54 -2.54
C LEU A 79 0.39 44.91 -3.13
N SER A 80 0.51 45.10 -4.45
CA SER A 80 0.18 46.37 -5.09
C SER A 80 -1.31 46.72 -4.97
N LEU A 81 -2.21 45.72 -5.06
CA LEU A 81 -3.64 45.91 -4.80
C LEU A 81 -3.89 46.29 -3.33
N GLY A 82 -3.24 45.60 -2.39
CA GLY A 82 -3.34 45.92 -0.96
C GLY A 82 -2.89 47.34 -0.65
N TRP A 83 -1.78 47.77 -1.26
CA TRP A 83 -1.26 49.13 -1.12
C TRP A 83 -2.19 50.18 -1.72
N TRP A 84 -2.77 49.91 -2.90
CA TRP A 84 -3.77 50.77 -3.53
C TRP A 84 -5.02 50.91 -2.66
N LEU A 85 -5.52 49.81 -2.08
CA LEU A 85 -6.66 49.83 -1.15
C LEU A 85 -6.34 50.64 0.10
N TYR A 86 -5.12 50.52 0.64
CA TYR A 86 -4.68 51.29 1.80
C TYR A 86 -4.66 52.79 1.52
N GLN A 87 -4.09 53.21 0.38
CA GLN A 87 -4.07 54.63 -0.01
C GLN A 87 -5.48 55.21 -0.16
N ASN A 88 -6.38 54.49 -0.82
CA ASN A 88 -7.75 54.96 -1.01
C ASN A 88 -8.59 54.92 0.27
N ALA A 89 -8.39 53.91 1.12
CA ALA A 89 -9.06 53.85 2.43
C ALA A 89 -8.58 54.98 3.35
N ALA A 90 -7.28 55.30 3.35
CA ALA A 90 -6.73 56.43 4.10
C ALA A 90 -7.29 57.78 3.61
N ALA A 91 -7.41 57.96 2.30
CA ALA A 91 -8.00 59.16 1.70
C ALA A 91 -9.50 59.33 2.00
N ALA A 92 -10.23 58.23 2.19
CA ALA A 92 -11.67 58.21 2.48
C ALA A 92 -12.00 58.14 3.99
N GLY A 93 -11.03 58.35 4.89
CA GLY A 93 -11.25 58.32 6.34
C GLY A 93 -11.63 56.94 6.90
N TYR A 94 -11.14 55.86 6.27
CA TYR A 94 -11.40 54.45 6.64
C TYR A 94 -12.87 53.98 6.55
N GLN A 95 -13.75 54.74 5.90
CA GLN A 95 -15.11 54.31 5.55
C GLN A 95 -15.06 53.47 4.26
N VAL A 96 -14.72 52.18 4.36
CA VAL A 96 -14.61 51.29 3.19
C VAL A 96 -16.00 50.81 2.75
N TYR A 97 -16.61 51.49 1.78
CA TYR A 97 -17.87 51.06 1.17
C TYR A 97 -17.66 49.85 0.24
N PHE A 98 -18.62 48.92 0.21
CA PHE A 98 -18.60 47.73 -0.67
C PHE A 98 -18.41 48.09 -2.15
N GLY A 99 -18.87 49.26 -2.59
CA GLY A 99 -18.65 49.78 -3.94
C GLY A 99 -17.19 50.12 -4.27
N ALA A 100 -16.37 50.53 -3.30
CA ALA A 100 -14.95 50.82 -3.51
C ALA A 100 -14.13 49.53 -3.71
N LEU A 101 -14.56 48.42 -3.11
CA LEU A 101 -13.97 47.08 -3.31
C LEU A 101 -14.27 46.50 -4.71
N VAL A 102 -15.33 46.96 -5.37
CA VAL A 102 -15.74 46.52 -6.73
C VAL A 102 -15.42 47.57 -7.80
N GLY A 103 -15.05 48.79 -7.40
CA GLY A 103 -14.77 49.90 -8.32
C GLY A 103 -13.40 49.85 -9.00
N PHE A 104 -12.44 49.09 -8.48
CA PHE A 104 -11.07 49.06 -9.02
C PHE A 104 -10.98 48.51 -10.45
N TRP A 105 -11.99 47.77 -10.93
CA TRP A 105 -12.02 47.19 -12.28
C TRP A 105 -12.04 48.26 -13.40
N GLY A 106 -12.50 49.48 -13.09
CA GLY A 106 -12.60 50.57 -14.06
C GLY A 106 -11.58 51.71 -13.87
N VAL A 107 -10.72 51.62 -12.85
CA VAL A 107 -9.79 52.71 -12.49
C VAL A 107 -8.47 52.55 -13.24
N LYS A 108 -8.03 53.62 -13.91
CA LYS A 108 -6.73 53.68 -14.57
C LYS A 108 -5.66 54.08 -13.56
N ASP A 109 -5.02 53.09 -12.94
CA ASP A 109 -3.90 53.25 -12.02
C ASP A 109 -2.79 52.25 -12.34
N ASN A 110 -1.53 52.67 -12.22
CA ASN A 110 -0.36 51.83 -12.42
C ASN A 110 -0.32 50.67 -11.41
N LEU A 111 -0.76 50.87 -10.17
CA LEU A 111 -0.81 49.82 -9.14
C LEU A 111 -1.80 48.70 -9.48
N ILE A 112 -2.91 49.06 -10.13
CA ILE A 112 -3.93 48.11 -10.61
C ILE A 112 -3.39 47.32 -11.82
N LEU A 113 -2.60 47.95 -12.69
CA LEU A 113 -1.91 47.25 -13.78
C LEU A 113 -0.92 46.21 -13.24
N TYR A 114 -0.12 46.55 -12.23
CA TYR A 114 0.78 45.59 -11.57
C TYR A 114 0.01 44.43 -10.92
N PHE A 115 -1.18 44.70 -10.36
CA PHE A 115 -2.05 43.65 -9.84
C PHE A 115 -2.50 42.67 -10.92
N TRP A 116 -3.01 43.16 -12.05
CA TRP A 116 -3.46 42.29 -13.14
C TRP A 116 -2.34 41.46 -13.75
N LEU A 117 -1.15 42.06 -13.93
CA LEU A 117 0.04 41.33 -14.37
C LEU A 117 0.46 40.26 -13.35
N GLY A 118 0.49 40.60 -12.06
CA GLY A 118 0.82 39.64 -11.01
C GLY A 118 -0.18 38.49 -10.92
N LEU A 119 -1.48 38.77 -11.00
CA LEU A 119 -2.55 37.76 -11.02
C LEU A 119 -2.38 36.79 -12.21
N LEU A 120 -2.09 37.32 -13.41
CA LEU A 120 -1.85 36.51 -14.60
C LEU A 120 -0.62 35.61 -14.40
N LEU A 121 0.47 36.13 -13.84
CA LEU A 121 1.66 35.34 -13.52
C LEU A 121 1.39 34.25 -12.47
N LEU A 122 0.53 34.50 -11.48
CA LEU A 122 0.10 33.48 -10.53
C LEU A 122 -0.72 32.38 -11.21
N PHE A 123 -1.66 32.74 -12.09
CA PHE A 123 -2.41 31.75 -12.88
C PHE A 123 -1.50 30.97 -13.82
N PHE A 124 -0.51 31.61 -14.44
CA PHE A 124 0.46 30.94 -15.30
C PHE A 124 1.38 30.01 -14.51
N SER A 125 1.84 30.43 -13.34
CA SER A 125 2.59 29.59 -12.40
C SER A 125 1.78 28.38 -11.96
N TRP A 126 0.50 28.59 -11.61
CA TRP A 126 -0.44 27.50 -11.31
C TRP A 126 -0.64 26.55 -12.48
N TYR A 127 -0.85 27.07 -13.69
CA TYR A 127 -0.97 26.27 -14.91
C TYR A 127 0.29 25.41 -15.16
N ARG A 128 1.49 26.01 -15.04
CA ARG A 128 2.76 25.30 -15.18
C ARG A 128 2.92 24.21 -14.13
N PHE A 129 2.55 24.50 -12.88
CA PHE A 129 2.56 23.53 -11.80
C PHE A 129 1.62 22.35 -12.08
N GLN A 130 0.41 22.60 -12.59
CA GLN A 130 -0.53 21.54 -13.00
C GLN A 130 0.01 20.72 -14.17
N ARG A 131 0.55 21.36 -15.22
CA ARG A 131 1.21 20.70 -16.35
C ARG A 131 2.37 19.79 -15.92
N ARG A 132 3.10 20.12 -14.86
CA ARG A 132 4.16 19.24 -14.32
C ARG A 132 3.60 17.96 -13.72
N LYS A 133 2.44 18.02 -13.05
CA LYS A 133 1.77 16.82 -12.51
C LYS A 133 1.32 15.87 -13.62
N GLU A 134 0.95 16.40 -14.79
CA GLU A 134 0.55 15.59 -15.96
C GLU A 134 1.72 14.81 -16.60
N LYS A 135 2.98 15.21 -16.39
CA LYS A 135 4.16 14.55 -17.00
C LYS A 135 4.41 13.13 -16.46
N HIS A 136 3.86 12.80 -15.28
CA HIS A 136 4.00 11.48 -14.65
C HIS A 136 2.62 10.80 -14.58
N PRO A 137 2.21 10.06 -15.62
CA PRO A 137 0.93 9.36 -15.58
C PRO A 137 0.94 8.35 -14.42
N PRO A 138 -0.16 8.19 -13.66
CA PRO A 138 -0.20 7.26 -12.55
C PRO A 138 -0.20 5.81 -13.05
N VAL A 139 0.40 4.89 -12.28
CA VAL A 139 0.31 3.43 -12.47
C VAL A 139 -1.14 3.03 -12.72
N LYS A 140 -1.36 2.18 -13.72
CA LYS A 140 -2.69 1.74 -14.13
C LYS A 140 -3.21 0.71 -13.12
N LEU A 141 -3.99 1.19 -12.16
CA LEU A 141 -4.70 0.34 -11.20
C LEU A 141 -5.93 -0.28 -11.87
N LEU A 142 -6.17 -1.56 -11.63
CA LEU A 142 -7.33 -2.28 -12.16
C LEU A 142 -8.37 -2.43 -11.05
N THR A 143 -9.61 -2.04 -11.34
CA THR A 143 -10.74 -2.36 -10.46
C THR A 143 -11.07 -3.85 -10.53
N TYR A 144 -11.75 -4.40 -9.52
CA TYR A 144 -12.18 -5.81 -9.51
C TYR A 144 -12.87 -6.23 -10.82
N ARG A 145 -13.79 -5.40 -11.34
CA ARG A 145 -14.50 -5.65 -12.61
C ARG A 145 -13.54 -5.69 -13.81
N GLN A 146 -12.62 -4.75 -13.89
CA GLN A 146 -11.64 -4.70 -14.98
C GLN A 146 -10.71 -5.91 -14.93
N GLN A 147 -10.29 -6.31 -13.72
CA GLN A 147 -9.44 -7.48 -13.53
C GLN A 147 -10.16 -8.78 -13.90
N ALA A 148 -11.41 -8.96 -13.47
CA ALA A 148 -12.23 -10.12 -13.84
C ALA A 148 -12.44 -10.21 -15.36
N TRP A 149 -12.73 -9.09 -16.02
CA TRP A 149 -12.87 -9.02 -17.48
C TRP A 149 -11.55 -9.32 -18.21
N LEU A 150 -10.43 -8.72 -17.78
CA LEU A 150 -9.11 -8.98 -18.38
C LEU A 150 -8.62 -10.42 -18.16
N ASN A 151 -9.05 -11.08 -17.08
CA ASN A 151 -8.70 -12.48 -16.83
C ASN A 151 -9.37 -13.45 -17.80
N GLN A 152 -10.49 -13.07 -18.42
CA GLN A 152 -11.19 -13.88 -19.42
C GLN A 152 -10.63 -13.71 -20.83
N GLN A 153 -9.81 -12.69 -21.08
CA GLN A 153 -9.24 -12.44 -22.41
C GLN A 153 -7.93 -13.22 -22.62
N PRO A 154 -7.72 -13.82 -23.81
CA PRO A 154 -6.43 -14.40 -24.15
C PRO A 154 -5.38 -13.30 -24.27
N GLN A 155 -4.19 -13.57 -23.74
CA GLN A 155 -3.07 -12.64 -23.81
C GLN A 155 -2.48 -12.65 -25.22
N ILE A 156 -2.44 -11.48 -25.87
CA ILE A 156 -1.85 -11.32 -27.20
C ILE A 156 -0.35 -11.03 -27.02
N ILE A 157 0.49 -12.01 -27.38
CA ILE A 157 1.96 -11.88 -27.34
C ILE A 157 2.48 -11.78 -28.78
N PRO A 158 3.12 -10.67 -29.18
CA PRO A 158 3.75 -10.54 -30.49
C PRO A 158 4.84 -11.59 -30.71
N ASN A 159 4.98 -12.09 -31.94
CA ASN A 159 5.95 -13.14 -32.24
C ASN A 159 7.38 -12.59 -32.40
N ASN A 160 7.50 -11.32 -32.80
CA ASN A 160 8.78 -10.69 -33.14
C ASN A 160 8.95 -9.28 -32.54
N TRP A 161 10.21 -8.88 -32.35
CA TRP A 161 10.55 -7.54 -31.84
C TRP A 161 10.11 -6.38 -32.74
N ARG A 162 9.98 -6.61 -34.06
CA ARG A 162 9.44 -5.60 -34.98
C ARG A 162 7.96 -5.30 -34.72
N GLU A 163 7.14 -6.33 -34.52
CA GLU A 163 5.73 -6.20 -34.16
C GLU A 163 5.58 -5.56 -32.76
N LEU A 164 6.44 -5.96 -31.83
CA LEU A 164 6.49 -5.42 -30.48
C LEU A 164 6.84 -3.92 -30.49
N LYS A 165 7.72 -3.48 -31.40
CA LYS A 165 8.05 -2.06 -31.56
C LYS A 165 6.85 -1.23 -31.99
N SER A 166 5.96 -1.76 -32.83
CA SER A 166 4.70 -1.11 -33.25
C SER A 166 3.52 -1.36 -32.32
N PHE A 167 3.69 -2.14 -31.26
CA PHE A 167 2.60 -2.51 -30.36
C PHE A 167 1.97 -1.27 -29.70
N PRO A 168 0.64 -1.10 -29.72
CA PRO A 168 0.00 0.13 -29.24
C PRO A 168 0.00 0.25 -27.71
N ALA A 169 -0.18 -0.85 -26.99
CA ALA A 169 -0.32 -0.87 -25.54
C ALA A 169 1.04 -1.02 -24.82
N LYS A 170 1.99 -0.15 -25.13
CA LYS A 170 3.30 -0.09 -24.45
C LYS A 170 3.28 0.90 -23.31
N VAL A 171 3.81 0.50 -22.16
CA VAL A 171 3.92 1.34 -20.96
C VAL A 171 5.39 1.55 -20.61
N ASN A 172 5.85 2.79 -20.67
CA ASN A 172 7.16 3.16 -20.18
C ASN A 172 7.14 3.25 -18.66
N VAL A 173 7.76 2.26 -18.01
CA VAL A 173 7.80 2.15 -16.55
C VAL A 173 8.53 3.33 -15.90
N ALA A 174 9.59 3.85 -16.53
CA ALA A 174 10.37 4.95 -15.98
C ALA A 174 9.55 6.23 -15.74
N SER A 175 8.51 6.46 -16.55
CA SER A 175 7.62 7.63 -16.38
C SER A 175 6.81 7.59 -15.08
N ARG A 176 6.71 6.41 -14.45
CA ARG A 176 5.87 6.11 -13.28
C ARG A 176 6.62 6.15 -11.97
N TYR A 177 7.95 6.28 -12.05
CA TYR A 177 8.80 6.47 -10.89
C TYR A 177 8.63 7.88 -10.33
N ARG A 178 8.70 7.98 -9.00
CA ARG A 178 8.94 9.25 -8.33
C ARG A 178 10.29 9.82 -8.77
N TYR A 179 10.34 11.13 -8.93
CA TYR A 179 11.54 11.82 -9.41
C TYR A 179 12.74 11.58 -8.48
N GLU A 180 12.50 11.51 -7.18
CA GLU A 180 13.51 11.23 -6.15
C GLU A 180 14.22 9.88 -6.36
N LEU A 181 13.49 8.86 -6.83
CA LEU A 181 14.07 7.55 -7.13
C LEU A 181 14.90 7.58 -8.42
N LEU A 182 14.46 8.35 -9.42
CA LEU A 182 15.24 8.54 -10.65
C LEU A 182 16.55 9.29 -10.39
N GLN A 183 16.55 10.27 -9.48
CA GLN A 183 17.78 10.94 -9.04
C GLN A 183 18.74 9.98 -8.34
N LEU A 184 18.25 9.05 -7.52
CA LEU A 184 19.10 8.01 -6.91
C LEU A 184 19.70 7.08 -7.97
N LEU A 185 18.95 6.76 -9.03
CA LEU A 185 19.46 6.00 -10.17
C LEU A 185 20.55 6.76 -10.94
N GLU A 186 20.40 8.07 -11.15
CA GLU A 186 21.43 8.92 -11.76
C GLU A 186 22.71 9.00 -10.90
N LYS A 187 22.56 9.07 -9.58
CA LYS A 187 23.70 9.00 -8.64
C LYS A 187 24.36 7.63 -8.65
N ALA A 188 23.59 6.55 -8.72
CA ALA A 188 24.12 5.20 -8.83
C ALA A 188 24.89 5.00 -10.15
N TYR A 189 24.43 5.63 -11.24
CA TYR A 189 25.15 5.66 -12.51
C TYR A 189 26.51 6.38 -12.37
N ALA A 190 26.55 7.52 -11.68
CA ALA A 190 27.79 8.22 -11.39
C ALA A 190 28.75 7.35 -10.53
N LEU A 191 28.20 6.64 -9.55
CA LEU A 191 28.93 5.69 -8.71
C LEU A 191 29.55 4.54 -9.54
N ALA A 192 28.77 3.90 -10.44
CA ALA A 192 29.30 2.85 -11.33
C ALA A 192 30.42 3.37 -12.24
N THR A 193 30.34 4.65 -12.66
CA THR A 193 31.39 5.31 -13.43
C THR A 193 32.65 5.53 -12.59
N GLN A 194 32.52 5.90 -11.31
CA GLN A 194 33.64 6.04 -10.37
C GLN A 194 34.36 4.69 -10.14
N PHE A 195 33.61 3.60 -10.01
CA PHE A 195 34.16 2.24 -9.91
C PHE A 195 34.70 1.68 -11.24
N ARG A 196 34.51 2.38 -12.37
CA ARG A 196 34.87 1.90 -13.73
C ARG A 196 34.25 0.54 -14.08
N HIS A 197 33.01 0.33 -13.64
CA HIS A 197 32.25 -0.85 -13.97
C HIS A 197 31.54 -0.69 -15.33
N PRO A 198 31.53 -1.73 -16.19
CA PRO A 198 30.91 -1.65 -17.52
C PRO A 198 29.38 -1.62 -17.44
N GLU A 199 28.83 -2.13 -16.33
CA GLU A 199 27.40 -2.22 -16.11
C GLU A 199 26.98 -1.64 -14.76
N LEU A 200 25.86 -0.91 -14.80
CA LEU A 200 25.14 -0.50 -13.61
C LEU A 200 24.31 -1.68 -13.09
N ILE A 201 24.84 -2.37 -12.08
CA ILE A 201 24.17 -3.47 -11.37
C ILE A 201 23.32 -3.01 -10.16
N PRO A 202 22.36 -3.83 -9.69
CA PRO A 202 21.52 -3.53 -8.51
C PRO A 202 22.29 -3.11 -7.24
N ALA A 203 23.49 -3.67 -7.02
CA ALA A 203 24.31 -3.36 -5.87
C ALA A 203 24.75 -1.89 -5.82
N HIS A 204 25.04 -1.24 -6.95
CA HIS A 204 25.35 0.19 -7.00
C HIS A 204 24.18 1.03 -6.52
N LEU A 205 22.97 0.73 -7.00
CA LEU A 205 21.76 1.46 -6.61
C LEU A 205 21.48 1.27 -5.11
N MET A 206 21.64 0.05 -4.59
CA MET A 206 21.49 -0.22 -3.17
C MET A 206 22.54 0.53 -2.33
N LEU A 207 23.80 0.54 -2.76
CA LEU A 207 24.86 1.27 -2.06
C LEU A 207 24.54 2.77 -2.03
N THR A 208 24.12 3.36 -3.15
CA THR A 208 23.69 4.76 -3.22
C THR A 208 22.51 5.04 -2.29
N ILE A 209 21.51 4.16 -2.22
CA ILE A 209 20.38 4.31 -1.29
C ILE A 209 20.85 4.32 0.17
N VAL A 210 21.81 3.46 0.52
CA VAL A 210 22.35 3.38 1.89
C VAL A 210 23.24 4.58 2.21
N SER A 211 24.08 5.02 1.27
CA SER A 211 25.07 6.09 1.48
C SER A 211 24.46 7.50 1.48
N GLU A 212 23.42 7.74 0.67
CA GLU A 212 22.78 9.06 0.53
C GLU A 212 21.80 9.38 1.67
N TYR A 213 21.47 8.39 2.50
CA TYR A 213 20.64 8.67 3.64
C TYR A 213 21.35 9.60 4.62
N SER A 214 20.62 10.62 5.08
CA SER A 214 20.95 11.39 6.28
C SER A 214 19.66 11.63 7.07
N GLU A 215 19.74 11.69 8.40
CA GLU A 215 18.55 11.93 9.26
C GLU A 215 17.87 13.27 8.93
N ASN A 216 18.68 14.27 8.56
CA ASN A 216 18.22 15.59 8.14
C ASN A 216 17.75 15.65 6.69
N ASN A 217 17.92 14.57 5.92
CA ASN A 217 17.48 14.53 4.53
C ASN A 217 15.95 14.57 4.46
N LYS A 218 15.39 15.44 3.62
CA LYS A 218 13.94 15.56 3.41
C LYS A 218 13.39 14.47 2.48
N ASN A 219 14.24 13.70 1.81
CA ASN A 219 13.82 12.66 0.88
C ASN A 219 13.11 11.51 1.62
N ILE A 220 11.79 11.41 1.39
CA ILE A 220 10.92 10.41 2.01
C ILE A 220 11.30 8.99 1.59
N GLU A 221 11.73 8.80 0.34
CA GLU A 221 12.06 7.47 -0.20
C GLU A 221 13.29 6.87 0.48
N LEU A 222 14.30 7.69 0.79
CA LEU A 222 15.45 7.26 1.58
C LEU A 222 15.04 6.90 3.01
N LYS A 223 14.12 7.65 3.63
CA LYS A 223 13.57 7.30 4.96
C LYS A 223 12.85 5.95 4.94
N LYS A 224 12.08 5.67 3.89
CA LYS A 224 11.39 4.38 3.68
C LYS A 224 12.38 3.22 3.58
N ALA A 225 13.40 3.34 2.72
CA ALA A 225 14.45 2.32 2.60
C ALA A 225 15.09 2.02 3.96
N SER A 226 15.33 3.09 4.69
CA SER A 226 16.01 3.02 5.95
C SER A 226 15.19 2.39 7.08
N ALA A 227 13.88 2.63 7.08
CA ALA A 227 12.94 2.00 8.01
C ALA A 227 12.84 0.50 7.75
N ILE A 228 12.89 0.08 6.47
CA ILE A 228 12.89 -1.35 6.09
C ILE A 228 14.15 -2.03 6.63
N LEU A 229 15.33 -1.43 6.44
CA LEU A 229 16.60 -1.98 6.92
C LEU A 229 16.70 -1.99 8.45
N ALA A 230 16.22 -0.94 9.11
CA ALA A 230 16.21 -0.84 10.58
C ALA A 230 15.37 -1.95 11.22
N ARG A 231 14.17 -2.23 10.67
CA ARG A 231 13.29 -3.31 11.16
C ARG A 231 13.89 -4.71 11.00
N LEU A 232 14.77 -4.90 10.04
CA LEU A 232 15.49 -6.16 9.86
C LEU A 232 16.62 -6.36 10.90
N GLY A 233 16.84 -5.39 11.81
CA GLY A 233 17.94 -5.44 12.77
C GLY A 233 19.30 -5.12 12.13
N VAL A 234 19.31 -4.64 10.88
CA VAL A 234 20.53 -4.43 10.12
C VAL A 234 20.91 -2.96 10.15
N TYR A 235 21.87 -2.64 11.03
CA TYR A 235 22.44 -1.30 11.07
C TYR A 235 23.16 -0.99 9.76
N ARG A 236 22.87 0.18 9.19
CA ARG A 236 23.41 0.66 7.91
C ARG A 236 24.93 0.68 7.88
N GLY A 237 25.55 0.88 9.04
CA GLY A 237 27.01 0.81 9.21
C GLY A 237 27.61 -0.55 8.85
N LYS A 238 26.81 -1.62 8.73
CA LYS A 238 27.28 -2.95 8.29
C LYS A 238 27.04 -3.20 6.80
N ILE A 239 25.89 -2.80 6.24
CA ILE A 239 25.56 -3.06 4.83
C ILE A 239 26.44 -2.25 3.87
N GLY A 240 26.58 -0.94 4.13
CA GLY A 240 27.31 -0.03 3.23
C GLY A 240 28.74 -0.51 2.96
N PRO A 241 29.58 -0.68 4.00
CA PRO A 241 30.95 -1.13 3.83
C PRO A 241 31.07 -2.51 3.19
N LYS A 242 30.18 -3.46 3.53
CA LYS A 242 30.18 -4.79 2.91
C LYS A 242 29.84 -4.73 1.42
N LEU A 243 28.85 -3.93 1.03
CA LEU A 243 28.50 -3.74 -0.38
C LEU A 243 29.61 -3.04 -1.15
N GLU A 244 30.24 -2.04 -0.53
CA GLU A 244 31.40 -1.36 -1.12
C GLU A 244 32.56 -2.32 -1.33
N GLN A 245 32.89 -3.14 -0.33
CA GLN A 245 33.90 -4.20 -0.44
C GLN A 245 33.54 -5.23 -1.52
N ALA A 246 32.27 -5.62 -1.62
CA ALA A 246 31.79 -6.55 -2.64
C ALA A 246 31.90 -5.95 -4.06
N LEU A 247 31.64 -4.65 -4.22
CA LEU A 247 31.79 -3.93 -5.48
C LEU A 247 33.26 -3.77 -5.87
N GLN A 248 34.17 -3.49 -4.92
CA GLN A 248 35.61 -3.39 -5.20
C GLN A 248 36.23 -4.69 -5.71
N LYS A 249 35.61 -5.85 -5.43
CA LYS A 249 36.05 -7.16 -5.96
C LYS A 249 35.69 -7.35 -7.44
N ILE A 250 34.78 -6.55 -8.00
CA ILE A 250 34.45 -6.60 -9.42
C ILE A 250 35.62 -5.99 -10.19
N PHE A 251 36.17 -6.73 -11.15
CA PHE A 251 37.29 -6.25 -11.94
C PHE A 251 36.88 -5.00 -12.74
N PRO A 252 37.58 -3.85 -12.58
CA PRO A 252 37.37 -2.70 -13.43
C PRO A 252 37.78 -3.05 -14.85
N VAL A 253 37.00 -2.60 -15.84
CA VAL A 253 37.36 -2.81 -17.24
C VAL A 253 38.44 -1.79 -17.60
N ASN A 254 39.57 -2.25 -18.13
CA ASN A 254 40.72 -1.40 -18.52
C ASN A 254 40.49 -0.66 -19.86
N ASP A 255 39.25 -0.60 -20.36
CA ASP A 255 38.89 0.03 -21.63
C ASP A 255 38.80 1.55 -21.48
N GLY A 256 39.96 2.22 -21.48
CA GLY A 256 40.11 3.66 -21.65
C GLY A 256 39.34 4.56 -20.65
N PRO A 257 39.52 5.89 -20.73
CA PRO A 257 38.87 6.84 -19.83
C PRO A 257 37.36 7.03 -20.05
N ASP A 258 36.76 6.46 -21.11
CA ASP A 258 35.38 6.73 -21.56
C ASP A 258 34.43 5.51 -21.49
N THR A 259 34.60 4.63 -20.49
CA THR A 259 33.67 3.53 -20.25
C THR A 259 32.37 4.08 -19.67
N THR A 260 31.34 4.23 -20.53
CA THR A 260 30.00 4.63 -20.10
C THR A 260 29.21 3.40 -19.66
N PRO A 261 28.81 3.30 -18.37
CA PRO A 261 28.15 2.10 -17.89
C PRO A 261 26.79 1.91 -18.58
N ILE A 262 26.45 0.68 -18.92
CA ILE A 262 25.13 0.32 -19.44
C ILE A 262 24.29 -0.23 -18.30
N LEU A 263 22.97 -0.03 -18.30
CA LEU A 263 22.12 -0.72 -17.34
C LEU A 263 22.19 -2.24 -17.56
N SER A 264 22.58 -2.96 -16.51
CA SER A 264 22.55 -4.43 -16.47
C SER A 264 21.14 -4.97 -16.71
N LYS A 265 21.06 -6.22 -17.18
CA LYS A 265 19.79 -6.91 -17.40
C LYS A 265 19.01 -7.06 -16.09
N GLU A 266 19.70 -7.43 -15.01
CA GLU A 266 19.15 -7.64 -13.67
C GLU A 266 18.53 -6.36 -13.14
N LEU A 267 19.21 -5.22 -13.27
CA LEU A 267 18.67 -3.95 -12.80
C LEU A 267 17.42 -3.54 -13.59
N LYS A 268 17.41 -3.69 -14.91
CA LYS A 268 16.22 -3.40 -15.73
C LYS A 268 15.04 -4.30 -15.36
N GLN A 269 15.29 -5.58 -15.07
CA GLN A 269 14.25 -6.51 -14.60
C GLN A 269 13.66 -6.03 -13.27
N ALA A 270 14.51 -5.71 -12.29
CA ALA A 270 14.07 -5.15 -11.01
C ALA A 270 13.26 -3.85 -11.17
N LEU A 271 13.69 -2.96 -12.06
CA LEU A 271 13.00 -1.69 -12.32
C LEU A 271 11.63 -1.88 -12.99
N ILE A 272 11.44 -2.95 -13.76
CA ILE A 272 10.15 -3.28 -14.38
C ILE A 272 9.24 -4.03 -13.39
N GLU A 273 9.80 -4.95 -12.62
CA GLU A 273 9.10 -5.68 -11.56
C GLU A 273 8.53 -4.75 -10.48
N SER A 274 9.22 -3.67 -10.15
CA SER A 274 8.72 -2.65 -9.21
C SER A 274 7.39 -2.02 -9.66
N TYR A 275 7.14 -1.90 -10.97
CA TYR A 275 5.85 -1.42 -11.49
C TYR A 275 4.74 -2.42 -11.20
N VAL A 276 5.04 -3.72 -11.33
CA VAL A 276 4.11 -4.80 -11.00
C VAL A 276 3.77 -4.74 -9.53
N GLN A 277 4.79 -4.62 -8.68
CA GLN A 277 4.63 -4.49 -7.25
C GLN A 277 3.84 -3.24 -6.85
N ALA A 278 4.16 -2.08 -7.42
CA ALA A 278 3.41 -0.84 -7.18
C ALA A 278 1.93 -0.98 -7.57
N ARG A 279 1.64 -1.61 -8.70
CA ARG A 279 0.26 -1.87 -9.12
C ARG A 279 -0.46 -2.79 -8.15
N ASP A 280 0.18 -3.89 -7.75
CA ASP A 280 -0.40 -4.87 -6.83
C ASP A 280 -0.60 -4.27 -5.42
N ASN A 281 0.24 -3.30 -5.04
CA ASN A 281 0.11 -2.54 -3.79
C ASN A 281 -0.93 -1.41 -3.85
N GLY A 282 -1.47 -1.09 -5.03
CA GLY A 282 -2.42 0.01 -5.22
C GLY A 282 -1.76 1.40 -5.26
N HIS A 283 -0.46 1.48 -5.53
CA HIS A 283 0.28 2.73 -5.60
C HIS A 283 0.15 3.38 -6.96
N TYR A 284 -0.20 4.67 -6.98
CA TYR A 284 -0.26 5.48 -8.20
C TYR A 284 1.13 5.81 -8.77
N TYR A 285 2.18 5.73 -7.97
CA TYR A 285 3.57 5.95 -8.38
C TYR A 285 4.45 4.90 -7.74
N ILE A 286 5.53 4.53 -8.41
CA ILE A 286 6.48 3.55 -7.85
C ILE A 286 7.23 4.21 -6.69
N GLU A 287 7.15 3.59 -5.53
CA GLU A 287 7.81 4.03 -4.30
C GLU A 287 8.96 3.08 -3.92
N MET A 288 9.78 3.47 -2.95
CA MET A 288 10.92 2.69 -2.48
C MET A 288 10.51 1.31 -1.95
N SER A 289 9.33 1.22 -1.31
CA SER A 289 8.75 -0.04 -0.85
C SER A 289 8.49 -1.03 -1.99
N ASP A 290 8.22 -0.52 -3.20
CA ASP A 290 7.98 -1.33 -4.40
C ASP A 290 9.28 -1.69 -5.12
N LEU A 291 10.36 -0.92 -4.88
CA LEU A 291 11.65 -1.09 -5.55
C LEU A 291 12.61 -2.05 -4.82
N ILE A 292 12.64 -2.03 -3.48
CA ILE A 292 13.67 -2.75 -2.70
C ILE A 292 13.61 -4.26 -2.88
N SER A 293 12.41 -4.85 -2.85
CA SER A 293 12.27 -6.31 -2.96
C SER A 293 12.67 -6.82 -4.36
N PRO A 294 12.25 -6.19 -5.48
CA PRO A 294 12.71 -6.55 -6.82
C PRO A 294 14.21 -6.31 -7.00
N LEU A 295 14.75 -5.21 -6.45
CA LEU A 295 16.17 -4.89 -6.53
C LEU A 295 17.05 -6.00 -5.93
N ILE A 296 16.64 -6.52 -4.77
CA ILE A 296 17.35 -7.61 -4.10
C ILE A 296 17.12 -8.93 -4.82
N SER A 297 15.89 -9.22 -5.25
CA SER A 297 15.57 -10.47 -5.94
C SER A 297 16.37 -10.64 -7.23
N ALA A 298 16.51 -9.57 -8.03
CA ALA A 298 17.27 -9.59 -9.27
C ALA A 298 18.80 -9.56 -9.05
N GLY A 299 19.28 -8.86 -8.01
CA GLY A 299 20.71 -8.65 -7.78
C GLY A 299 21.41 -9.83 -7.13
N ARG A 300 22.19 -10.62 -7.89
CA ARG A 300 22.99 -11.74 -7.34
C ARG A 300 23.95 -11.30 -6.23
N LEU A 301 24.82 -10.32 -6.50
CA LEU A 301 25.81 -9.81 -5.53
C LEU A 301 25.14 -9.28 -4.25
N LEU A 302 23.98 -8.65 -4.42
CA LEU A 302 23.20 -8.10 -3.31
C LEU A 302 22.63 -9.22 -2.43
N ARG A 303 22.09 -10.30 -3.03
CA ARG A 303 21.64 -11.48 -2.28
C ARG A 303 22.79 -12.16 -1.53
N GLU A 304 23.94 -12.32 -2.18
CA GLU A 304 25.13 -12.92 -1.54
C GLU A 304 25.58 -12.08 -0.33
N THR A 305 25.68 -10.76 -0.50
CA THR A 305 26.08 -9.84 0.58
C THR A 305 25.08 -9.82 1.74
N LEU A 306 23.78 -9.89 1.44
CA LEU A 306 22.72 -9.94 2.45
C LEU A 306 22.66 -11.30 3.16
N ALA A 307 22.92 -12.41 2.45
CA ALA A 307 23.01 -13.74 3.03
C ALA A 307 24.19 -13.83 4.02
N GLU A 308 25.33 -13.22 3.72
CA GLU A 308 26.47 -13.08 4.66
C GLU A 308 26.13 -12.25 5.90
N LEU A 309 25.04 -11.47 5.88
CA LEU A 309 24.52 -10.73 7.02
C LEU A 309 23.39 -11.49 7.75
N GLY A 310 23.07 -12.71 7.32
CA GLY A 310 21.98 -13.51 7.89
C GLY A 310 20.59 -13.09 7.42
N ILE A 311 20.49 -12.25 6.38
CA ILE A 311 19.22 -11.71 5.90
C ILE A 311 18.75 -12.52 4.70
N ARG A 312 17.56 -13.13 4.82
CA ARG A 312 16.94 -13.87 3.71
C ARG A 312 16.04 -12.96 2.87
N PRO A 313 15.90 -13.20 1.55
CA PRO A 313 15.05 -12.39 0.67
C PRO A 313 13.60 -12.23 1.17
N GLU A 314 13.03 -13.28 1.76
CA GLU A 314 11.65 -13.27 2.28
C GLU A 314 11.48 -12.28 3.43
N GLN A 315 12.50 -12.10 4.27
CA GLN A 315 12.45 -11.15 5.39
C GLN A 315 12.34 -9.72 4.89
N ILE A 316 13.05 -9.39 3.80
CA ILE A 316 13.00 -8.06 3.21
C ILE A 316 11.66 -7.80 2.56
N GLN A 317 11.10 -8.80 1.86
CA GLN A 317 9.75 -8.69 1.31
C GLN A 317 8.72 -8.42 2.42
N HIS A 318 8.77 -9.16 3.53
CA HIS A 318 7.87 -8.94 4.66
C HIS A 318 8.09 -7.58 5.32
N SER A 319 9.34 -7.12 5.46
CA SER A 319 9.65 -5.78 6.03
C SER A 319 9.15 -4.65 5.12
N ALA A 320 9.30 -4.80 3.80
CA ALA A 320 8.74 -3.87 2.83
C ALA A 320 7.20 -3.85 2.88
N GLN A 321 6.55 -5.02 2.94
CA GLN A 321 5.10 -5.12 3.13
C GLN A 321 4.63 -4.50 4.46
N TRP A 322 5.38 -4.71 5.54
CA TRP A 322 5.07 -4.10 6.83
C TRP A 322 5.12 -2.57 6.73
N LEU A 323 6.09 -1.99 6.02
CA LEU A 323 6.09 -0.56 5.77
C LEU A 323 4.83 -0.10 5.01
N LEU A 324 4.35 -0.86 4.02
CA LEU A 324 3.09 -0.57 3.32
C LEU A 324 1.89 -0.61 4.27
N LEU A 325 1.85 -1.59 5.18
CA LEU A 325 0.79 -1.69 6.20
C LEU A 325 0.82 -0.48 7.13
N ASN A 326 2.01 -0.02 7.52
CA ASN A 326 2.18 1.17 8.34
C ASN A 326 1.69 2.44 7.61
N ASP A 327 2.04 2.61 6.34
CA ASP A 327 1.58 3.73 5.50
C ASP A 327 0.05 3.73 5.33
N ARG A 328 -0.54 2.55 5.09
CA ARG A 328 -2.00 2.38 4.99
C ARG A 328 -2.70 2.71 6.32
N TYR A 329 -2.13 2.29 7.44
CA TYR A 329 -2.66 2.60 8.77
C TYR A 329 -2.61 4.10 9.07
N ALA A 330 -1.48 4.75 8.79
CA ALA A 330 -1.32 6.19 8.96
C ALA A 330 -2.32 7.00 8.11
N ARG A 331 -2.58 6.56 6.87
CA ARG A 331 -3.62 7.17 6.01
C ARG A 331 -5.03 7.04 6.61
N ARG A 332 -5.40 5.85 7.12
CA ARG A 332 -6.68 5.62 7.80
C ARG A 332 -6.88 6.55 9.00
N GLU A 333 -5.82 6.81 9.78
CA GLU A 333 -5.88 7.78 10.89
C GLU A 333 -6.15 9.22 10.41
N ILE A 334 -5.45 9.66 9.37
CA ILE A 334 -5.65 11.01 8.80
C ILE A 334 -7.08 11.17 8.27
N ASP A 335 -7.58 10.17 7.53
CA ASP A 335 -8.93 10.20 6.98
C ASP A 335 -9.99 10.16 8.09
N ARG A 336 -9.75 9.39 9.16
CA ARG A 336 -10.59 9.41 10.35
C ARG A 336 -10.65 10.80 10.99
N GLN A 337 -9.52 11.47 11.16
CA GLN A 337 -9.49 12.82 11.75
C GLN A 337 -10.22 13.85 10.89
N LYS A 338 -10.09 13.76 9.56
CA LYS A 338 -10.85 14.60 8.62
C LYS A 338 -12.36 14.32 8.70
N ASN A 339 -12.74 13.04 8.71
CA ASN A 339 -14.14 12.62 8.75
C ASN A 339 -14.81 12.87 10.10
N LYS A 340 -14.06 12.92 11.21
CA LYS A 340 -14.59 13.38 12.52
C LYS A 340 -15.06 14.83 12.49
N LYS A 341 -14.45 15.69 11.65
CA LYS A 341 -14.85 17.10 11.48
C LYS A 341 -15.98 17.27 10.47
N ALA A 342 -16.14 16.31 9.56
CA ALA A 342 -17.21 16.30 8.58
C ALA A 342 -18.39 15.49 9.15
N ASN A 343 -19.39 16.16 9.74
CA ASN A 343 -20.64 15.58 10.23
C ASN A 343 -21.48 14.93 9.10
N TRP A 344 -20.98 13.84 8.50
CA TRP A 344 -21.61 13.09 7.41
C TRP A 344 -22.53 11.97 7.90
N GLN A 345 -22.90 11.97 9.18
CA GLN A 345 -23.76 10.92 9.74
C GLN A 345 -25.21 10.94 9.22
N SER A 346 -25.65 11.97 8.48
CA SER A 346 -27.07 12.12 8.11
C SER A 346 -27.45 11.79 6.67
N LYS A 347 -26.53 11.79 5.68
CA LYS A 347 -26.96 11.77 4.26
C LYS A 347 -27.00 10.39 3.58
N LEU A 348 -26.32 9.38 4.13
CA LEU A 348 -26.36 7.99 3.62
C LEU A 348 -27.35 7.10 4.39
N ALA A 349 -27.98 7.63 5.45
CA ALA A 349 -28.95 6.91 6.26
C ALA A 349 -30.20 6.49 5.46
N MET A 350 -30.54 7.27 4.43
CA MET A 350 -31.83 7.22 3.73
C MET A 350 -31.77 6.66 2.30
N THR A 351 -30.61 6.55 1.67
CA THR A 351 -30.54 6.36 0.20
C THR A 351 -30.37 4.91 -0.28
N THR A 352 -29.99 3.96 0.58
CA THR A 352 -29.65 2.59 0.14
C THR A 352 -30.72 1.53 0.42
N THR A 353 -31.70 1.81 1.28
CA THR A 353 -32.84 0.92 1.54
C THR A 353 -34.14 1.67 1.32
N ALA A 354 -34.99 1.18 0.41
CA ALA A 354 -36.30 1.77 0.10
C ALA A 354 -37.29 1.74 1.28
N VAL A 355 -36.99 0.96 2.32
CA VAL A 355 -37.84 0.73 3.49
C VAL A 355 -37.09 1.16 4.75
N ALA A 356 -37.78 1.87 5.65
CA ALA A 356 -37.25 2.21 6.97
C ALA A 356 -37.11 0.94 7.83
N THR A 357 -35.94 0.74 8.46
CA THR A 357 -35.64 -0.46 9.26
C THR A 357 -35.38 -0.12 10.73
N PRO A 358 -36.41 0.32 11.49
CA PRO A 358 -36.24 0.81 12.85
C PRO A 358 -35.78 -0.28 13.83
N ILE A 359 -36.32 -1.50 13.72
CA ILE A 359 -35.98 -2.60 14.64
C ILE A 359 -34.55 -3.04 14.39
N LEU A 360 -34.15 -3.17 13.12
CA LEU A 360 -32.77 -3.53 12.78
C LEU A 360 -31.76 -2.47 13.19
N ASN A 361 -32.09 -1.18 13.07
CA ASN A 361 -31.18 -0.12 13.52
C ASN A 361 -31.00 -0.11 15.05
N HIS A 362 -31.97 -0.63 15.82
CA HIS A 362 -31.84 -0.77 17.26
C HIS A 362 -31.03 -2.01 17.66
N PHE A 363 -31.30 -3.17 17.07
CA PHE A 363 -30.67 -4.44 17.48
C PHE A 363 -29.43 -4.85 16.69
N CYS A 364 -29.10 -4.16 15.60
CA CYS A 364 -27.93 -4.47 14.79
C CYS A 364 -26.92 -3.32 14.77
N LEU A 365 -25.66 -3.72 14.61
CA LEU A 365 -24.53 -2.84 14.39
C LEU A 365 -24.20 -2.79 12.90
N ASP A 366 -24.25 -1.59 12.30
CA ASP A 366 -23.93 -1.41 10.89
C ASP A 366 -22.41 -1.40 10.67
N LEU A 367 -21.87 -2.51 10.15
CA LEU A 367 -20.44 -2.67 9.89
C LEU A 367 -19.98 -1.86 8.68
N THR A 368 -20.86 -1.65 7.69
CA THR A 368 -20.58 -0.82 6.50
C THR A 368 -20.46 0.66 6.82
N ARG A 369 -21.15 1.13 7.86
CA ARG A 369 -21.11 2.54 8.31
C ARG A 369 -20.10 2.79 9.42
N GLN A 370 -19.53 1.76 10.01
CA GLN A 370 -18.49 1.97 11.00
C GLN A 370 -17.31 2.65 10.31
N PRO A 371 -16.90 3.85 10.78
CA PRO A 371 -15.66 4.42 10.28
C PRO A 371 -14.58 3.38 10.50
N LEU A 372 -13.70 3.21 9.51
CA LEU A 372 -12.47 2.44 9.65
C LEU A 372 -11.81 2.87 10.96
N THR A 373 -12.05 2.14 12.04
CA THR A 373 -11.53 2.54 13.34
C THR A 373 -10.04 2.29 13.27
N ALA A 374 -9.26 3.28 13.69
CA ALA A 374 -7.82 3.21 13.71
C ALA A 374 -7.30 2.32 14.85
N GLY A 375 -7.77 1.08 14.84
CA GLY A 375 -7.49 -0.01 15.75
C GLY A 375 -7.93 -1.35 15.17
N ARG A 376 -8.49 -1.37 13.94
CA ARG A 376 -8.63 -2.60 13.17
C ARG A 376 -7.31 -2.91 12.49
N PRO A 377 -6.79 -4.15 12.62
CA PRO A 377 -5.69 -4.57 11.76
C PRO A 377 -6.14 -4.49 10.30
N ILE A 378 -5.21 -4.18 9.41
CA ILE A 378 -5.41 -4.31 7.99
C ILE A 378 -5.57 -5.80 7.69
N PHE A 379 -6.51 -6.14 6.83
CA PHE A 379 -6.70 -7.51 6.40
C PHE A 379 -5.55 -7.93 5.47
N VAL A 380 -4.94 -9.09 5.73
CA VAL A 380 -3.75 -9.55 5.00
C VAL A 380 -3.83 -11.06 4.75
N ASP A 381 -3.45 -11.47 3.53
CA ASP A 381 -3.17 -12.85 3.11
C ASP A 381 -4.31 -13.85 3.34
N ARG A 382 -5.53 -13.42 2.95
CA ARG A 382 -6.81 -14.16 3.01
C ARG A 382 -7.71 -13.82 1.81
N GLU A 383 -7.10 -13.42 0.68
CA GLU A 383 -7.81 -13.03 -0.53
C GLU A 383 -8.48 -14.23 -1.22
N ALA A 384 -7.97 -15.46 -1.02
CA ALA A 384 -8.56 -16.67 -1.57
C ALA A 384 -9.95 -16.94 -0.96
N GLU A 385 -10.06 -16.88 0.36
CA GLU A 385 -11.31 -17.07 1.10
C GLU A 385 -12.29 -15.93 0.83
N LEU A 386 -11.80 -14.69 0.72
CA LEU A 386 -12.61 -13.56 0.27
C LEU A 386 -13.13 -13.75 -1.15
N GLY A 387 -12.29 -14.26 -2.05
CA GLY A 387 -12.65 -14.58 -3.43
C GLY A 387 -13.69 -15.69 -3.53
N GLU A 388 -13.58 -16.73 -2.70
CA GLU A 388 -14.59 -17.79 -2.58
C GLU A 388 -15.91 -17.24 -2.08
N LEU A 389 -15.89 -16.36 -1.07
CA LEU A 389 -17.07 -15.67 -0.56
C LEU A 389 -17.75 -14.82 -1.66
N PHE A 390 -16.96 -14.07 -2.44
CA PHE A 390 -17.47 -13.32 -3.59
C PHE A 390 -18.07 -14.22 -4.68
N LYS A 391 -17.42 -15.35 -4.96
CA LYS A 391 -17.91 -16.34 -5.93
C LYS A 391 -19.24 -16.94 -5.47
N ALA A 392 -19.33 -17.37 -4.22
CA ALA A 392 -20.55 -17.94 -3.65
C ALA A 392 -21.73 -16.96 -3.70
N PHE A 393 -21.51 -15.69 -3.33
CA PHE A 393 -22.55 -14.66 -3.48
C PHE A 393 -22.93 -14.38 -4.94
N SER A 394 -21.97 -14.45 -5.87
CA SER A 394 -22.22 -14.26 -7.31
C SER A 394 -23.00 -15.42 -7.93
N GLU A 395 -22.81 -16.65 -7.43
CA GLU A 395 -23.59 -17.84 -7.78
C GLU A 395 -25.00 -17.86 -7.17
N GLY A 396 -25.38 -16.79 -6.45
CA GLY A 396 -26.70 -16.65 -5.84
C GLY A 396 -26.86 -17.41 -4.52
N LYS A 397 -25.77 -17.89 -3.91
CA LYS A 397 -25.83 -18.47 -2.56
C LYS A 397 -26.15 -17.36 -1.57
N ARG A 398 -27.27 -17.51 -0.85
CA ARG A 398 -27.74 -16.52 0.12
C ARG A 398 -27.25 -16.80 1.54
N GLN A 399 -26.84 -18.03 1.84
CA GLN A 399 -26.43 -18.46 3.18
C GLN A 399 -25.01 -19.00 3.12
N ILE A 400 -24.10 -18.24 3.73
CA ILE A 400 -22.68 -18.57 3.77
C ILE A 400 -22.25 -18.65 5.24
N ILE A 401 -21.53 -19.70 5.59
CA ILE A 401 -21.00 -19.93 6.93
C ILE A 401 -19.49 -20.04 6.85
N LEU A 402 -18.81 -19.19 7.60
CA LEU A 402 -17.37 -19.21 7.79
C LEU A 402 -17.04 -20.23 8.89
N THR A 403 -16.42 -21.34 8.53
CA THR A 403 -16.04 -22.43 9.44
C THR A 403 -14.57 -22.37 9.79
N GLY A 404 -14.19 -22.84 10.98
CA GLY A 404 -12.78 -22.88 11.41
C GLY A 404 -12.66 -22.85 12.93
N GLU A 405 -11.48 -23.03 13.48
CA GLU A 405 -11.30 -22.99 14.94
C GLU A 405 -11.40 -21.56 15.50
N ASN A 406 -11.61 -21.45 16.82
CA ASN A 406 -11.55 -20.16 17.50
C ASN A 406 -10.12 -19.58 17.36
N GLY A 407 -10.02 -18.33 16.91
CA GLY A 407 -8.74 -17.69 16.60
C GLY A 407 -8.35 -17.71 15.11
N ALA A 408 -9.08 -18.43 14.23
CA ALA A 408 -8.76 -18.52 12.79
C ALA A 408 -8.90 -17.19 12.00
N GLY A 409 -9.54 -16.18 12.59
CA GLY A 409 -9.69 -14.84 11.98
C GLY A 409 -11.02 -14.58 11.26
N LYS A 410 -12.08 -15.35 11.55
CA LYS A 410 -13.42 -15.19 10.93
C LYS A 410 -13.96 -13.75 11.01
N LYS A 411 -13.84 -13.12 12.19
CA LYS A 411 -14.28 -11.73 12.41
C LYS A 411 -13.50 -10.73 11.54
N SER A 412 -12.21 -10.98 11.29
CA SER A 412 -11.38 -10.13 10.43
C SER A 412 -11.85 -10.17 8.97
N LEU A 413 -12.22 -11.35 8.47
CA LEU A 413 -12.77 -11.53 7.12
C LEU A 413 -14.11 -10.78 6.96
N ILE A 414 -15.01 -10.89 7.94
CA ILE A 414 -16.30 -10.17 7.93
C ILE A 414 -16.11 -8.65 7.96
N ASN A 415 -15.19 -8.17 8.81
CA ASN A 415 -14.89 -6.74 8.88
C ASN A 415 -14.31 -6.24 7.55
N HIS A 416 -13.41 -7.01 6.93
CA HIS A 416 -12.84 -6.63 5.64
C HIS A 416 -13.87 -6.64 4.51
N LEU A 417 -14.81 -7.59 4.51
CA LEU A 417 -15.95 -7.56 3.61
C LEU A 417 -16.75 -6.27 3.76
N ALA A 418 -16.98 -5.80 4.99
CA ALA A 418 -17.64 -4.52 5.25
C ALA A 418 -16.88 -3.33 4.62
N GLU A 419 -15.55 -3.33 4.75
CA GLU A 419 -14.68 -2.30 4.15
C GLU A 419 -14.78 -2.30 2.62
N GLN A 420 -14.76 -3.48 2.00
CA GLN A 420 -14.85 -3.66 0.56
C GLN A 420 -16.24 -3.24 0.03
N ILE A 421 -17.32 -3.58 0.74
CA ILE A 421 -18.68 -3.12 0.39
C ILE A 421 -18.76 -1.59 0.46
N ALA A 422 -18.21 -0.97 1.51
CA ALA A 422 -18.20 0.49 1.65
C ALA A 422 -17.37 1.20 0.58
N ALA A 423 -16.31 0.55 0.07
CA ALA A 423 -15.45 1.05 -1.00
C ALA A 423 -16.00 0.78 -2.42
N ASP A 424 -17.16 0.12 -2.55
CA ASP A 424 -17.70 -0.36 -3.83
C ASP A 424 -16.77 -1.34 -4.59
N GLU A 425 -15.81 -1.97 -3.89
CA GLU A 425 -14.83 -2.93 -4.43
C GLU A 425 -15.34 -4.38 -4.38
N VAL A 426 -16.64 -4.59 -4.59
CA VAL A 426 -17.30 -5.90 -4.48
C VAL A 426 -18.02 -6.29 -5.78
N PRO A 427 -18.37 -7.58 -5.97
CA PRO A 427 -19.22 -8.00 -7.07
C PRO A 427 -20.56 -7.24 -7.09
N ALA A 428 -21.14 -7.09 -8.28
CA ALA A 428 -22.38 -6.33 -8.48
C ALA A 428 -23.53 -6.81 -7.57
N CYS A 429 -23.55 -8.09 -7.19
CA CYS A 429 -24.56 -8.64 -6.29
C CYS A 429 -24.50 -8.08 -4.88
N LEU A 430 -23.33 -7.63 -4.38
CA LEU A 430 -23.12 -7.10 -3.03
C LEU A 430 -23.06 -5.56 -3.00
N LYS A 431 -23.03 -4.91 -4.16
CA LYS A 431 -22.96 -3.45 -4.26
C LYS A 431 -24.19 -2.79 -3.64
N ASN A 432 -23.99 -1.64 -2.99
CA ASN A 432 -25.05 -0.87 -2.32
C ASN A 432 -25.83 -1.67 -1.24
N ARG A 433 -25.27 -2.77 -0.74
CA ARG A 433 -25.86 -3.50 0.41
C ARG A 433 -25.32 -2.97 1.72
N ARG A 434 -26.13 -3.09 2.78
CA ARG A 434 -25.70 -2.83 4.16
C ARG A 434 -25.28 -4.13 4.83
N LEU A 435 -24.13 -4.13 5.48
CA LEU A 435 -23.68 -5.26 6.31
C LEU A 435 -24.02 -4.97 7.78
N LEU A 436 -25.00 -5.70 8.32
CA LEU A 436 -25.49 -5.51 9.69
C LEU A 436 -25.12 -6.71 10.56
N ARG A 437 -24.43 -6.48 11.68
CA ARG A 437 -24.17 -7.52 12.67
C ARG A 437 -25.23 -7.52 13.75
N LEU A 438 -25.87 -8.65 13.96
CA LEU A 438 -26.89 -8.83 14.99
C LEU A 438 -26.24 -8.86 16.38
N ASP A 439 -26.69 -7.98 17.28
CA ASP A 439 -26.25 -7.99 18.68
C ASP A 439 -27.17 -8.89 19.51
N LEU A 440 -26.79 -10.16 19.63
CA LEU A 440 -27.55 -11.14 20.41
C LEU A 440 -27.59 -10.80 21.90
N ASN A 441 -26.54 -10.16 22.44
CA ASN A 441 -26.49 -9.77 23.85
C ASN A 441 -27.53 -8.70 24.13
N LYS A 442 -27.68 -7.73 23.23
CA LYS A 442 -28.71 -6.69 23.35
C LYS A 442 -30.13 -7.29 23.34
N ILE A 443 -30.37 -8.27 22.48
CA ILE A 443 -31.68 -8.96 22.41
C ILE A 443 -31.96 -9.74 23.70
N LYS A 444 -30.98 -10.52 24.19
CA LYS A 444 -31.10 -11.32 25.42
C LYS A 444 -31.21 -10.46 26.69
N ASN A 445 -30.65 -9.25 26.69
CA ASN A 445 -30.80 -8.30 27.80
C ASN A 445 -32.21 -7.69 27.86
N GLU A 446 -32.83 -7.45 26.70
CA GLU A 446 -34.18 -6.86 26.63
C GLU A 446 -35.31 -7.89 26.72
N ALA A 447 -35.03 -9.19 26.54
CA ALA A 447 -35.99 -10.27 26.72
C ALA A 447 -35.27 -11.56 27.13
N SER A 448 -35.84 -12.26 28.11
CA SER A 448 -35.29 -13.50 28.67
C SER A 448 -36.13 -14.72 28.25
N GLY A 449 -35.50 -15.89 28.13
CA GLY A 449 -36.20 -17.14 27.83
C GLY A 449 -37.02 -17.12 26.52
N ILE A 450 -38.24 -17.63 26.52
CA ILE A 450 -39.04 -17.79 25.28
C ILE A 450 -39.29 -16.45 24.55
N ASP A 451 -39.29 -15.33 25.26
CA ASP A 451 -39.58 -14.03 24.68
C ASP A 451 -38.43 -13.46 23.83
N TRP A 452 -37.18 -13.89 24.05
CA TRP A 452 -36.07 -13.49 23.18
C TRP A 452 -36.20 -14.13 21.80
N GLU A 453 -36.67 -15.38 21.72
CA GLU A 453 -36.91 -16.04 20.44
C GLU A 453 -38.03 -15.35 19.67
N LYS A 454 -39.12 -14.97 20.35
CA LYS A 454 -40.20 -14.20 19.71
C LYS A 454 -39.69 -12.86 19.17
N LYS A 455 -38.87 -12.13 19.93
CA LYS A 455 -38.24 -10.88 19.46
C LYS A 455 -37.33 -11.13 18.27
N LEU A 456 -36.49 -12.18 18.31
CA LEU A 456 -35.64 -12.55 17.17
C LEU A 456 -36.49 -12.82 15.91
N LEU A 457 -37.61 -13.53 16.04
CA LEU A 457 -38.52 -13.79 14.92
C LEU A 457 -39.06 -12.48 14.32
N VAL A 458 -39.42 -11.49 15.15
CA VAL A 458 -39.86 -10.16 14.67
C VAL A 458 -38.75 -9.45 13.90
N ILE A 459 -37.50 -9.50 14.40
CA ILE A 459 -36.33 -8.93 13.72
C ILE A 459 -36.11 -9.61 12.35
N LEU A 460 -36.22 -10.94 12.30
CA LEU A 460 -36.07 -11.71 11.06
C LEU A 460 -37.19 -11.40 10.05
N GLN A 461 -38.42 -11.16 10.51
CA GLN A 461 -39.52 -10.75 9.64
C GLN A 461 -39.25 -9.39 8.97
N GLU A 462 -38.70 -8.40 9.70
CA GLU A 462 -38.26 -7.13 9.10
C GLU A 462 -37.19 -7.33 8.03
N LEU A 463 -36.25 -8.26 8.25
CA LEU A 463 -35.22 -8.61 7.28
C LEU A 463 -35.78 -9.21 5.99
N THR A 464 -36.78 -10.10 6.09
CA THR A 464 -37.39 -10.69 4.89
C THR A 464 -38.10 -9.67 3.99
N LYS A 465 -38.50 -8.51 4.55
CA LYS A 465 -39.13 -7.42 3.80
C LYS A 465 -38.11 -6.51 3.09
N THR A 466 -36.81 -6.66 3.38
CA THR A 466 -35.76 -5.74 2.93
C THR A 466 -34.75 -6.42 2.00
N ASN A 467 -34.70 -6.01 0.73
CA ASN A 467 -33.85 -6.66 -0.30
C ASN A 467 -32.39 -6.14 -0.40
N GLY A 468 -31.93 -5.33 0.56
CA GLY A 468 -30.63 -4.65 0.53
C GLY A 468 -29.70 -4.94 1.72
N ILE A 469 -30.05 -5.88 2.60
CA ILE A 469 -29.32 -6.13 3.86
C ILE A 469 -28.66 -7.51 3.82
N LEU A 470 -27.39 -7.55 4.20
CA LEU A 470 -26.64 -8.76 4.53
C LEU A 470 -26.45 -8.80 6.05
N VAL A 471 -26.92 -9.87 6.69
CA VAL A 471 -26.87 -10.00 8.16
C VAL A 471 -25.73 -10.91 8.59
N VAL A 472 -25.00 -10.46 9.60
CA VAL A 472 -23.95 -11.20 10.27
C VAL A 472 -24.46 -11.71 11.62
N VAL A 473 -24.28 -13.01 11.88
CA VAL A 473 -24.62 -13.64 13.16
C VAL A 473 -23.39 -14.31 13.76
N ASP A 474 -23.08 -13.94 15.01
CA ASP A 474 -22.00 -14.50 15.81
C ASP A 474 -22.61 -15.44 16.88
N GLY A 475 -22.74 -16.75 16.59
CA GLY A 475 -23.27 -17.72 17.57
C GLY A 475 -23.77 -19.04 16.97
N PRO A 476 -23.35 -20.23 17.47
CA PRO A 476 -23.71 -21.51 16.86
C PRO A 476 -25.15 -21.97 17.17
N GLU A 477 -25.70 -21.65 18.34
CA GLU A 477 -27.04 -22.11 18.76
C GLU A 477 -28.15 -21.32 18.05
N GLU A 478 -28.00 -20.00 17.99
CA GLU A 478 -28.95 -19.09 17.35
C GLU A 478 -28.97 -19.28 15.84
N LEU A 479 -27.83 -19.61 15.26
CA LEU A 479 -27.70 -19.90 13.84
C LEU A 479 -28.57 -21.10 13.41
N LYS A 480 -28.66 -22.16 14.23
CA LYS A 480 -29.52 -23.31 13.94
C LYS A 480 -31.00 -22.91 13.88
N ILE A 481 -31.46 -22.05 14.79
CA ILE A 481 -32.83 -21.53 14.80
C ILE A 481 -33.13 -20.74 13.53
N ILE A 482 -32.20 -19.87 13.12
CA ILE A 482 -32.33 -19.03 11.93
C ILE A 482 -32.36 -19.89 10.66
N LEU A 483 -31.43 -20.83 10.51
CA LEU A 483 -31.33 -21.71 9.35
C LEU A 483 -32.59 -22.56 9.17
N ASN A 484 -33.12 -23.14 10.26
CA ASN A 484 -34.29 -24.01 10.21
C ASN A 484 -35.59 -23.25 9.87
N LYS A 485 -35.80 -22.04 10.41
CA LYS A 485 -37.06 -21.30 10.23
C LYS A 485 -37.08 -20.32 9.06
N TYR A 486 -35.92 -19.75 8.68
CA TYR A 486 -35.83 -18.69 7.67
C TYR A 486 -34.77 -18.96 6.58
N GLY A 487 -34.46 -20.23 6.35
CA GLY A 487 -33.63 -20.72 5.24
C GLY A 487 -33.83 -19.98 3.92
N GLY A 488 -32.78 -19.35 3.39
CA GLY A 488 -32.73 -18.78 2.02
C GLY A 488 -33.57 -17.52 1.73
N LYS A 489 -34.28 -16.95 2.73
CA LYS A 489 -35.15 -15.79 2.53
C LYS A 489 -34.41 -14.45 2.45
N PHE A 490 -33.23 -14.35 3.07
CA PHE A 490 -32.37 -13.18 3.08
C PHE A 490 -30.90 -13.59 3.00
N TYR A 491 -30.01 -12.62 2.81
CA TYR A 491 -28.58 -12.87 2.79
C TYR A 491 -28.03 -12.98 4.23
N LEU A 492 -27.46 -14.13 4.55
CA LEU A 492 -26.90 -14.48 5.85
C LEU A 492 -25.42 -14.84 5.71
N LEU A 493 -24.59 -14.21 6.53
CA LEU A 493 -23.21 -14.58 6.77
C LEU A 493 -23.06 -14.95 8.24
N ALA A 494 -22.55 -16.14 8.56
CA ALA A 494 -22.36 -16.55 9.94
C ALA A 494 -20.96 -17.09 10.19
N ALA A 495 -20.50 -17.03 11.43
CA ALA A 495 -19.26 -17.65 11.86
C ALA A 495 -19.57 -18.81 12.81
N ALA A 496 -19.07 -20.02 12.49
CA ALA A 496 -19.30 -21.23 13.28
C ALA A 496 -18.02 -22.06 13.35
N ASP A 497 -17.86 -22.91 14.37
CA ASP A 497 -16.65 -23.73 14.51
C ASP A 497 -16.66 -24.95 13.61
N GLN A 498 -17.84 -25.53 13.40
CA GLN A 498 -18.03 -26.72 12.58
C GLN A 498 -18.94 -26.41 11.38
N LYS A 499 -18.85 -27.28 10.36
CA LYS A 499 -19.70 -27.23 9.17
C LYS A 499 -21.16 -27.47 9.54
N LEU A 500 -22.04 -26.67 8.95
CA LEU A 500 -23.49 -26.76 9.16
C LEU A 500 -24.18 -27.15 7.85
N ALA A 501 -25.06 -28.15 7.92
CA ALA A 501 -25.85 -28.60 6.79
C ALA A 501 -26.86 -27.52 6.36
N GLY A 502 -27.14 -27.43 5.05
CA GLY A 502 -28.12 -26.49 4.49
C GLY A 502 -27.56 -25.11 4.13
N ALA A 503 -26.29 -24.83 4.39
CA ALA A 503 -25.61 -23.60 3.96
C ALA A 503 -24.30 -23.88 3.21
N HIS A 504 -23.80 -22.90 2.48
CA HIS A 504 -22.48 -22.98 1.84
C HIS A 504 -21.39 -22.69 2.88
N ASN A 505 -20.50 -23.65 3.13
CA ASN A 505 -19.45 -23.52 4.15
C ASN A 505 -18.13 -23.15 3.48
N ILE A 506 -17.48 -22.09 3.98
CA ILE A 506 -16.13 -21.66 3.58
C ILE A 506 -15.22 -21.88 4.78
N GLU A 507 -14.21 -22.72 4.60
CA GLU A 507 -13.32 -23.15 5.67
C GLU A 507 -12.08 -22.26 5.74
N LEU A 508 -11.82 -21.68 6.92
CA LEU A 508 -10.60 -20.93 7.18
C LEU A 508 -9.53 -21.88 7.71
N SER A 509 -8.58 -22.24 6.85
CA SER A 509 -7.41 -23.03 7.24
C SER A 509 -6.44 -22.21 8.08
N GLU A 510 -5.51 -22.88 8.78
CA GLU A 510 -4.40 -22.16 9.41
C GLU A 510 -3.54 -21.43 8.37
N PRO A 511 -3.04 -20.22 8.67
CA PRO A 511 -2.20 -19.47 7.77
C PRO A 511 -0.82 -20.13 7.60
N THR A 512 -0.21 -19.95 6.43
CA THR A 512 1.20 -20.30 6.22
C THR A 512 2.11 -19.44 7.11
N ASN A 513 3.37 -19.85 7.31
CA ASN A 513 4.30 -19.07 8.13
C ASN A 513 4.48 -17.62 7.60
N SER A 514 4.54 -17.43 6.28
CA SER A 514 4.63 -16.09 5.68
C SER A 514 3.37 -15.27 5.91
N ALA A 515 2.20 -15.88 5.69
CA ALA A 515 0.90 -15.26 5.97
C ALA A 515 0.79 -14.83 7.44
N LEU A 516 1.19 -15.71 8.36
CA LEU A 516 1.16 -15.44 9.80
C LEU A 516 2.06 -14.25 10.16
N ILE A 517 3.27 -14.17 9.61
CA ILE A 517 4.17 -13.03 9.86
C ILE A 517 3.55 -11.73 9.34
N GLN A 518 2.93 -11.74 8.16
CA GLN A 518 2.26 -10.55 7.62
C GLN A 518 1.04 -10.14 8.46
N MET A 519 0.26 -11.10 8.94
CA MET A 519 -0.85 -10.85 9.88
C MET A 519 -0.33 -10.26 11.20
N LEU A 520 0.77 -10.79 11.73
CA LEU A 520 1.43 -10.23 12.92
C LEU A 520 1.95 -8.83 12.66
N ALA A 521 2.60 -8.57 11.51
CA ALA A 521 3.07 -7.25 11.13
C ALA A 521 1.92 -6.23 11.06
N SER A 522 0.76 -6.62 10.52
CA SER A 522 -0.41 -5.74 10.52
C SER A 522 -0.91 -5.43 11.94
N ASN A 523 -0.87 -6.38 12.86
CA ASN A 523 -1.27 -6.15 14.25
C ASN A 523 -0.19 -5.38 15.02
N ALA A 524 1.08 -5.60 14.69
CA ALA A 524 2.22 -4.88 15.26
C ALA A 524 2.06 -3.38 15.01
N VAL A 525 1.73 -2.94 13.79
CA VAL A 525 1.48 -1.51 13.49
C VAL A 525 0.47 -0.88 14.46
N ARG A 526 -0.61 -1.60 14.79
CA ARG A 526 -1.60 -1.13 15.77
C ARG A 526 -0.99 -1.04 17.16
N PHE A 527 -0.32 -2.10 17.61
CA PHE A 527 0.27 -2.17 18.95
C PHE A 527 1.41 -1.17 19.14
N GLU A 528 2.21 -0.91 18.11
CA GLU A 528 3.24 0.14 18.11
C GLU A 528 2.61 1.52 18.34
N HIS A 529 1.47 1.80 17.69
CA HIS A 529 0.78 3.06 17.86
C HIS A 529 0.10 3.18 19.24
N GLU A 530 -0.51 2.10 19.72
CA GLU A 530 -1.25 2.02 20.98
C GLU A 530 -0.33 2.08 22.20
N TYR A 531 0.70 1.24 22.24
CA TYR A 531 1.62 1.10 23.37
C TYR A 531 2.92 1.91 23.22
N LYS A 532 3.10 2.61 22.08
CA LYS A 532 4.31 3.39 21.77
C LYS A 532 5.60 2.56 21.81
N VAL A 533 5.50 1.30 21.41
CA VAL A 533 6.63 0.37 21.23
C VAL A 533 7.01 0.27 19.76
N THR A 534 8.17 -0.33 19.46
CA THR A 534 8.62 -0.61 18.10
C THR A 534 9.11 -2.05 18.02
N PHE A 535 8.61 -2.82 17.06
CA PHE A 535 8.98 -4.22 16.89
C PHE A 535 10.03 -4.37 15.78
N ASN A 536 11.01 -5.23 16.03
CA ASN A 536 11.88 -5.74 14.98
C ASN A 536 11.28 -6.99 14.34
N TYR A 537 11.71 -7.29 13.12
CA TYR A 537 11.23 -8.41 12.35
C TYR A 537 11.45 -9.76 13.07
N GLU A 538 12.59 -9.91 13.74
CA GLU A 538 12.90 -11.12 14.51
C GLU A 538 11.94 -11.33 15.69
N ALA A 539 11.43 -10.26 16.31
CA ALA A 539 10.43 -10.39 17.36
C ALA A 539 9.13 -11.00 16.82
N LEU A 540 8.72 -10.64 15.59
CA LEU A 540 7.56 -11.25 14.93
C LEU A 540 7.81 -12.72 14.59
N LEU A 541 9.03 -13.06 14.14
CA LEU A 541 9.43 -14.44 13.86
C LEU A 541 9.36 -15.31 15.12
N VAL A 542 10.00 -14.88 16.21
CA VAL A 542 9.97 -15.56 17.50
C VAL A 542 8.54 -15.76 17.97
N THR A 543 7.71 -14.72 17.85
CA THR A 543 6.29 -14.80 18.25
C THR A 543 5.52 -15.83 17.41
N ALA A 544 5.73 -15.85 16.08
CA ALA A 544 5.09 -16.79 15.19
C ALA A 544 5.52 -18.25 15.45
N GLN A 545 6.82 -18.48 15.64
CA GLN A 545 7.37 -19.81 15.93
C GLN A 545 6.92 -20.32 17.29
N ALA A 546 6.97 -19.49 18.33
CA ALA A 546 6.47 -19.88 19.65
C ALA A 546 4.97 -20.20 19.61
N ALA A 547 4.18 -19.40 18.89
CA ALA A 547 2.75 -19.68 18.71
C ALA A 547 2.50 -21.00 17.97
N LYS A 548 3.40 -21.44 17.09
CA LYS A 548 3.29 -22.72 16.39
C LYS A 548 3.73 -23.90 17.25
N ASN A 549 4.87 -23.77 17.94
CA ASN A 549 5.53 -24.87 18.64
C ASN A 549 4.85 -25.25 19.96
N TYR A 550 4.23 -24.29 20.65
CA TYR A 550 3.74 -24.51 22.00
C TYR A 550 2.21 -24.45 22.06
N PRO A 551 1.49 -25.58 21.94
CA PRO A 551 0.03 -25.61 21.77
C PRO A 551 -0.73 -24.86 22.88
N SER A 552 -1.80 -24.17 22.49
CA SER A 552 -2.75 -23.53 23.39
C SER A 552 -4.16 -23.76 22.82
N GLY A 553 -5.22 -23.65 23.62
CA GLY A 553 -6.60 -23.85 23.16
C GLY A 553 -7.17 -22.83 22.15
N GLU A 554 -6.30 -22.09 21.44
CA GLU A 554 -6.67 -21.11 20.40
C GLU A 554 -5.81 -21.36 19.16
N ALA A 555 -6.42 -21.31 17.98
CA ALA A 555 -5.78 -21.53 16.69
C ALA A 555 -5.00 -20.32 16.18
N LEU A 556 -4.19 -20.54 15.13
CA LEU A 556 -3.49 -19.47 14.41
C LEU A 556 -4.46 -18.72 13.47
N PRO A 557 -4.36 -17.39 13.32
CA PRO A 557 -3.35 -16.48 13.89
C PRO A 557 -3.67 -15.94 15.29
N GLY A 558 -4.88 -16.17 15.83
CA GLY A 558 -5.38 -15.54 17.06
C GLY A 558 -4.42 -15.65 18.25
N LYS A 559 -3.91 -16.86 18.49
CA LYS A 559 -2.88 -17.13 19.49
C LYS A 559 -1.62 -16.28 19.33
N ALA A 560 -1.09 -16.17 18.11
CA ALA A 560 0.13 -15.43 17.85
C ALA A 560 -0.08 -13.92 18.08
N VAL A 561 -1.26 -13.41 17.67
CA VAL A 561 -1.64 -12.00 17.92
C VAL A 561 -1.78 -11.72 19.42
N ARG A 562 -2.33 -12.67 20.19
CA ARG A 562 -2.43 -12.57 21.65
C ARG A 562 -1.05 -12.48 22.30
N LEU A 563 -0.13 -13.37 21.93
CA LEU A 563 1.26 -13.33 22.43
C LEU A 563 1.94 -12.00 22.07
N LEU A 564 1.78 -11.53 20.83
CA LEU A 564 2.34 -10.25 20.40
C LEU A 564 1.79 -9.07 21.22
N ASN A 565 0.49 -9.10 21.56
CA ASN A 565 -0.14 -8.08 22.39
C ASN A 565 0.45 -8.04 23.81
N ILE A 566 0.66 -9.21 24.41
CA ILE A 566 1.27 -9.33 25.75
C ILE A 566 2.69 -8.75 25.73
N VAL A 567 3.48 -9.08 24.70
CA VAL A 567 4.83 -8.51 24.51
C VAL A 567 4.77 -6.98 24.36
N ALA A 568 3.81 -6.46 23.59
CA ALA A 568 3.65 -5.01 23.44
C ALA A 568 3.34 -4.33 24.78
N GLN A 569 2.41 -4.91 25.54
CA GLN A 569 1.94 -4.37 26.82
C GLN A 569 3.05 -4.39 27.87
N SER A 570 3.86 -5.45 27.94
CA SER A 570 4.96 -5.55 28.92
C SER A 570 6.06 -4.51 28.66
N TYR A 571 6.25 -4.09 27.41
CA TYR A 571 7.25 -3.10 27.01
C TYR A 571 6.73 -1.66 26.94
N ALA A 572 5.43 -1.43 27.19
CA ALA A 572 4.83 -0.09 27.16
C ALA A 572 5.49 0.89 28.16
N SER A 573 5.93 0.37 29.30
CA SER A 573 6.58 1.13 30.39
C SER A 573 8.10 0.96 30.44
N ALA A 574 8.70 0.24 29.49
CA ALA A 574 10.16 0.01 29.47
C ALA A 574 10.92 1.29 29.07
N ALA A 575 12.17 1.42 29.55
CA ALA A 575 13.06 2.52 29.19
C ALA A 575 13.45 2.46 27.70
N ASP A 576 13.78 1.27 27.22
CA ASP A 576 13.91 0.98 25.79
C ASP A 576 12.62 0.31 25.30
N ARG A 577 11.93 0.98 24.38
CA ARG A 577 10.66 0.53 23.80
C ARG A 577 10.84 -0.22 22.49
N THR A 578 12.07 -0.59 22.14
CA THR A 578 12.38 -1.48 21.02
C THR A 578 12.28 -2.94 21.47
N VAL A 579 11.52 -3.74 20.73
CA VAL A 579 11.30 -5.15 21.00
C VAL A 579 12.07 -5.98 19.98
N ASN A 580 13.19 -6.55 20.44
CA ASN A 580 14.04 -7.49 19.70
C ASN A 580 13.62 -8.95 19.96
N ALA A 581 14.26 -9.90 19.28
CA ALA A 581 14.04 -11.34 19.48
C ALA A 581 14.15 -11.75 20.97
N ASP A 582 15.22 -11.33 21.64
CA ASP A 582 15.46 -11.66 23.06
C ASP A 582 14.40 -11.08 23.99
N ALA A 583 13.95 -9.86 23.70
CA ALA A 583 12.91 -9.17 24.46
C ALA A 583 11.57 -9.91 24.35
N ALA A 584 11.18 -10.27 23.12
CA ALA A 584 9.97 -11.04 22.87
C ALA A 584 10.05 -12.45 23.51
N ALA A 585 11.17 -13.15 23.34
CA ALA A 585 11.36 -14.50 23.87
C ALA A 585 11.24 -14.55 25.40
N LYS A 586 11.79 -13.55 26.12
CA LYS A 586 11.70 -13.47 27.59
C LYS A 586 10.27 -13.36 28.10
N VAL A 587 9.44 -12.56 27.44
CA VAL A 587 8.04 -12.38 27.84
C VAL A 587 7.22 -13.61 27.48
N ILE A 588 7.40 -14.14 26.26
CA ILE A 588 6.69 -15.34 25.81
C ILE A 588 7.05 -16.56 26.67
N ALA A 589 8.30 -16.66 27.11
CA ALA A 589 8.75 -17.71 28.02
C ALA A 589 7.94 -17.75 29.33
N GLY A 590 7.60 -16.59 29.89
CA GLY A 590 6.76 -16.48 31.09
C GLY A 590 5.33 -16.96 30.86
N GLU A 591 4.75 -16.62 29.71
CA GLU A 591 3.38 -16.99 29.35
C GLU A 591 3.22 -18.49 29.01
N VAL A 592 4.23 -19.07 28.35
CA VAL A 592 4.18 -20.45 27.86
C VAL A 592 4.78 -21.44 28.87
N GLY A 593 5.54 -20.96 29.85
CA GLY A 593 6.21 -21.79 30.86
C GLY A 593 7.43 -22.52 30.32
N VAL A 594 8.14 -21.95 29.35
CA VAL A 594 9.30 -22.57 28.67
C VAL A 594 10.51 -21.63 28.73
N PRO A 595 11.74 -22.14 28.98
CA PRO A 595 12.92 -21.28 29.02
C PRO A 595 13.14 -20.49 27.71
N TYR A 596 13.37 -19.19 27.81
CA TYR A 596 13.56 -18.32 26.64
C TYR A 596 14.71 -18.75 25.73
N THR A 597 15.76 -19.38 26.29
CA THR A 597 16.89 -19.92 25.52
C THR A 597 16.48 -21.05 24.59
N LYS A 598 15.45 -21.83 24.95
CA LYS A 598 14.89 -22.88 24.09
C LYS A 598 14.11 -22.26 22.92
N ILE A 599 13.30 -21.24 23.21
CA ILE A 599 12.53 -20.50 22.19
C ILE A 599 13.48 -19.86 21.16
N LEU A 600 14.59 -19.25 21.62
CA LEU A 600 15.58 -18.64 20.71
C LEU A 600 16.35 -19.69 19.90
N LYS A 601 16.66 -20.87 20.45
CA LYS A 601 17.29 -21.96 19.68
C LYS A 601 16.37 -22.48 18.58
N GLU A 602 15.08 -22.59 18.85
CA GLU A 602 14.05 -22.97 17.87
C GLU A 602 13.83 -21.90 16.79
N MET A 603 14.28 -20.66 17.00
CA MET A 603 14.24 -19.62 15.97
C MET A 603 15.28 -19.85 14.87
N ASN A 604 16.46 -20.33 15.24
CA ASN A 604 17.60 -20.51 14.35
C ASN A 604 17.56 -21.81 13.55
N ASN A 605 16.65 -22.72 13.93
CA ASN A 605 16.36 -23.98 13.24
C ASN A 605 15.11 -23.83 12.38
#